data_AF-A0A522HG54-F1
#
_entry.id   AF-A0A522HG54-F1
#
_cell.length_a   1.000
_cell.length_b   1.000
_cell.length_c   1.000
_cell.angle_alpha   90.00
_cell.angle_beta   90.00
_cell.angle_gamma   90.00
#
_symmetry.space_group_name_H-M   'P 1'
#
loop_
_entity.id
_entity.type
_entity.pdbx_description
1 polymer ?
#
loop_
_entity_poly.entity_id
_entity_poly.type
_entity_poly.pdbx_seq_one_letter_code
_entity_poly.pdbx_strand_id
1 'polypeptide(L)'
;MKVKNFRSIKTAELDFNGHSLIVGPDNEGKSTVCEALDLVLGSDRISRFLPVEEFDFHTAEYLVAPANEGGEPTIVPIHIEVLLTDINADVENRCGHPPPILNFGFGPKSASYR
;
A
#
# COMPACT_ATOMS: atom_id res chain seq x y z
N MET A 1 -0.20 -10.13 -8.16
CA MET A 1 -0.20 -9.00 -7.22
C MET A 1 -0.17 -9.50 -5.79
N LYS A 2 0.60 -8.85 -4.92
CA LYS A 2 0.62 -9.13 -3.46
C LYS A 2 0.38 -7.84 -2.69
N VAL A 3 -0.46 -7.89 -1.65
CA VAL A 3 -0.77 -6.75 -0.77
C VAL A 3 -0.62 -7.19 0.68
N LYS A 4 0.01 -6.37 1.52
CA LYS A 4 0.10 -6.56 2.97
C LYS A 4 -0.09 -5.24 3.71
N ASN A 5 -0.82 -5.32 4.82
CA ASN A 5 -1.07 -4.24 5.77
C ASN A 5 -1.70 -2.96 5.18
N PHE A 6 -2.55 -3.08 4.15
CA PHE A 6 -3.16 -1.93 3.48
C PHE A 6 -4.68 -1.92 3.70
N ARG A 7 -5.19 -0.92 4.44
CA ARG A 7 -6.62 -0.72 4.78
C ARG A 7 -7.27 -2.02 5.25
N SER A 8 -8.39 -2.45 4.65
CA SER A 8 -9.08 -3.69 5.04
C SER A 8 -8.27 -4.97 4.77
N ILE A 9 -7.14 -4.91 4.04
CA ILE A 9 -6.35 -6.08 3.65
C ILE A 9 -5.14 -6.24 4.57
N LYS A 10 -5.17 -7.29 5.40
CA LYS A 10 -3.97 -7.74 6.14
C LYS A 10 -2.96 -8.42 5.22
N THR A 11 -3.42 -9.36 4.40
CA THR A 11 -2.62 -10.04 3.39
C THR A 11 -3.53 -10.52 2.27
N ALA A 12 -3.14 -10.30 1.02
CA ALA A 12 -3.81 -10.83 -0.16
C ALA A 12 -2.79 -11.16 -1.25
N GLU A 13 -3.03 -12.27 -1.94
CA GLU A 13 -2.34 -12.64 -3.18
C GLU A 13 -3.40 -12.83 -4.26
N LEU A 14 -3.25 -12.09 -5.36
CA LEU A 14 -4.22 -12.01 -6.44
C LEU A 14 -3.50 -12.24 -7.76
N ASP A 15 -4.03 -13.13 -8.58
CA ASP A 15 -3.58 -13.32 -9.95
C ASP A 15 -4.62 -12.76 -10.91
N PHE A 16 -4.19 -11.92 -11.83
CA PHE A 16 -5.04 -11.26 -12.82
C PHE A 16 -4.65 -11.76 -14.19
N ASN A 17 -5.59 -12.37 -14.91
CA ASN A 17 -5.37 -12.82 -16.27
C ASN A 17 -6.53 -12.35 -17.16
N GLY A 18 -6.21 -11.73 -18.29
CA GLY A 18 -7.19 -11.17 -19.23
C GLY A 18 -8.22 -10.26 -18.56
N HIS A 19 -9.50 -10.60 -18.69
CA HIS A 19 -10.60 -9.91 -18.04
C HIS A 19 -10.90 -10.54 -16.67
N SER A 20 -10.48 -9.86 -15.61
CA SER A 20 -10.71 -10.30 -14.22
C SER A 20 -11.85 -9.52 -13.58
N LEU A 21 -12.73 -10.23 -12.85
CA LEU A 21 -13.83 -9.64 -12.09
C LEU A 21 -13.66 -9.97 -10.60
N ILE A 22 -13.68 -8.96 -9.74
CA ILE A 22 -13.61 -9.11 -8.28
C ILE A 22 -15.03 -9.05 -7.72
N VAL A 23 -15.52 -10.15 -7.13
CA VAL A 23 -16.87 -10.26 -6.53
C VAL A 23 -16.75 -10.74 -5.10
N GLY A 24 -17.59 -10.21 -4.22
CA GLY A 24 -17.64 -10.60 -2.82
C GLY A 24 -18.50 -9.64 -2.00
N PRO A 25 -18.69 -9.91 -0.70
CA PRO A 25 -19.44 -9.05 0.21
C PRO A 25 -18.84 -7.64 0.33
N ASP A 26 -19.68 -6.67 0.73
CA ASP A 26 -19.23 -5.29 0.92
C ASP A 26 -18.16 -5.21 2.01
N ASN A 27 -17.24 -4.26 1.84
CA ASN A 27 -16.12 -4.03 2.74
C ASN A 27 -15.05 -5.14 2.86
N GLU A 28 -15.15 -6.23 2.08
CA GLU A 28 -14.15 -7.32 2.03
C GLU A 28 -12.88 -6.96 1.21
N GLY A 29 -12.56 -5.68 1.06
CA GLY A 29 -11.32 -5.24 0.41
C GLY A 29 -11.34 -5.17 -1.12
N LYS A 30 -12.49 -5.36 -1.79
CA LYS A 30 -12.60 -5.24 -3.25
C LYS A 30 -12.12 -3.89 -3.78
N SER A 31 -12.66 -2.80 -3.22
CA SER A 31 -12.22 -1.43 -3.56
C SER A 31 -10.77 -1.17 -3.13
N THR A 32 -10.35 -1.76 -2.01
CA THR A 32 -8.98 -1.67 -1.49
C THR A 32 -7.95 -2.26 -2.45
N VAL A 33 -8.28 -3.35 -3.15
CA VAL A 33 -7.42 -3.90 -4.21
C VAL A 33 -7.25 -2.89 -5.36
N CYS A 34 -8.33 -2.25 -5.80
CA CYS A 34 -8.26 -1.24 -6.85
C CYS A 34 -7.43 -0.02 -6.42
N GLU A 35 -7.56 0.41 -5.17
CA GLU A 35 -6.77 1.52 -4.63
C GLU A 35 -5.30 1.17 -4.46
N ALA A 36 -4.98 -0.08 -4.10
CA ALA A 36 -3.60 -0.56 -4.05
C ALA A 36 -2.97 -0.57 -5.45
N LEU A 37 -3.73 -0.96 -6.48
CA LEU A 37 -3.28 -0.87 -7.88
C LEU A 37 -3.07 0.58 -8.31
N ASP A 38 -4.00 1.48 -8.00
CA ASP A 38 -3.87 2.91 -8.30
C ASP A 38 -2.68 3.54 -7.58
N LEU A 39 -2.39 3.11 -6.35
CA LEU A 39 -1.25 3.62 -5.59
C LEU A 39 0.10 3.25 -6.22
N VAL A 40 0.25 2.07 -6.82
CA VAL A 40 1.53 1.62 -7.42
C VAL A 40 1.65 1.86 -8.92
N LEU A 41 0.52 1.91 -9.65
CA LEU A 41 0.50 2.15 -11.09
C LEU A 41 0.15 3.59 -11.45
N GLY A 42 -0.51 4.33 -10.56
CA GLY A 42 -0.90 5.72 -10.76
C GLY A 42 0.24 6.68 -10.45
N SER A 43 0.74 7.37 -11.49
CA SER A 43 1.76 8.42 -11.37
C SER A 43 1.36 9.55 -10.41
N ASP A 44 0.06 9.81 -10.28
CA ASP A 44 -0.49 10.99 -9.62
C ASP A 44 -0.61 10.85 -8.11
N ARG A 45 -0.56 9.64 -7.56
CA ARG A 45 -0.68 9.41 -6.12
C ARG A 45 0.70 9.34 -5.45
N ILE A 46 1.66 8.70 -6.11
CA ILE A 46 3.07 8.64 -5.67
C ILE A 46 3.73 10.03 -5.68
N SER A 47 3.33 10.91 -6.61
CA SER A 47 3.89 12.27 -6.73
C SER A 47 3.34 13.28 -5.72
N ARG A 48 2.36 12.90 -4.89
CA ARG A 48 1.79 13.78 -3.86
C ARG A 48 2.71 13.87 -2.65
N PHE A 49 2.63 15.02 -1.97
CA PHE A 49 3.14 15.15 -0.62
C PHE A 49 2.30 14.25 0.30
N LEU A 50 2.93 13.19 0.83
CA LEU A 50 2.32 12.09 1.58
C LEU A 50 1.42 11.19 0.71
N PRO A 51 2.01 10.22 -0.03
CA PRO A 51 1.28 9.25 -0.86
C PRO A 51 0.36 8.31 -0.07
N VAL A 52 0.64 8.14 1.22
CA VAL A 52 -0.08 7.29 2.16
C VAL A 52 -0.33 8.04 3.47
N GLU A 53 -1.48 7.76 4.08
CA GLU A 53 -1.90 8.31 5.37
C GLU A 53 -2.00 7.23 6.45
N GLU A 54 -2.20 7.63 7.71
CA GLU A 54 -2.33 6.71 8.85
C GLU A 54 -3.45 5.67 8.68
N PHE A 55 -4.58 6.08 8.11
CA PHE A 55 -5.71 5.18 7.86
C PHE A 55 -5.52 4.28 6.63
N ASP A 56 -4.44 4.46 5.86
CA ASP A 56 -4.07 3.52 4.80
C ASP A 56 -3.44 2.24 5.36
N PHE A 57 -3.00 2.24 6.62
CA PHE A 57 -2.49 1.03 7.28
C PHE A 57 -3.64 0.13 7.74
N HIS A 58 -3.38 -1.17 7.73
CA HIS A 58 -4.35 -2.13 8.21
C HIS A 58 -4.70 -1.86 9.68
N THR A 59 -5.99 -1.62 9.95
CA THR A 59 -6.48 -1.25 11.28
C THR A 59 -5.83 0.03 11.84
N ALA A 60 -5.28 0.89 10.98
CA ALA A 60 -4.44 2.04 11.36
C ALA A 60 -3.21 1.66 12.23
N GLU A 61 -2.76 0.40 12.17
CA GLU A 61 -1.59 -0.09 12.89
C GLU A 61 -0.33 0.02 12.01
N TYR A 62 0.48 1.05 12.25
CA TYR A 62 1.77 1.26 11.58
C TYR A 62 2.97 1.12 12.52
N LEU A 63 2.74 1.01 13.83
CA LEU A 63 3.73 0.80 14.88
C LEU A 63 3.23 -0.26 15.86
N VAL A 64 4.03 -1.28 16.13
CA VAL A 64 3.79 -2.26 17.19
C VAL A 64 4.66 -1.93 18.39
N ALA A 65 4.04 -1.87 19.56
CA ALA A 65 4.73 -1.64 20.82
C ALA A 65 5.83 -2.70 21.04
N PRO A 66 6.97 -2.32 21.64
CA PRO A 66 8.04 -3.26 21.91
C PRO A 66 7.57 -4.38 22.85
N ALA A 67 8.06 -5.59 22.63
CA ALA A 67 7.76 -6.74 23.49
C ALA A 67 8.35 -6.61 24.92
N ASN A 68 9.36 -5.74 25.09
CA ASN A 68 10.05 -5.49 26.35
C ASN A 68 9.94 -4.01 26.75
N GLU A 69 9.81 -3.72 28.04
CA GLU A 69 9.86 -2.35 28.56
C GLU A 69 11.20 -1.69 28.17
N GLY A 70 11.10 -0.53 27.48
CA GLY A 70 12.26 0.22 26.98
C GLY A 70 12.77 -0.18 25.59
N GLY A 71 12.12 -1.10 24.88
CA GLY A 71 12.44 -1.43 23.49
C GLY A 71 11.97 -0.36 22.50
N GLU A 72 12.55 -0.36 21.29
CA GLU A 72 12.08 0.47 20.18
C GLU A 72 10.81 -0.14 19.53
N PRO A 73 9.83 0.67 19.12
CA PRO A 73 8.63 0.19 18.43
C PRO A 73 8.99 -0.40 17.07
N THR A 74 8.29 -1.47 16.68
CA THR A 74 8.49 -2.10 15.37
C THR A 74 7.58 -1.45 14.33
N ILE A 75 8.16 -0.96 13.24
CA ILE A 75 7.40 -0.39 12.12
C ILE A 75 6.69 -1.51 11.35
N VAL A 76 5.40 -1.31 11.05
CA VAL A 76 4.60 -2.20 10.21
C VAL A 76 4.50 -1.59 8.82
N PRO A 77 5.27 -2.07 7.84
CA PRO A 77 5.22 -1.50 6.49
C PRO A 77 3.98 -1.96 5.73
N ILE A 78 3.44 -1.06 4.90
CA ILE A 78 2.57 -1.42 3.78
C ILE A 78 3.46 -2.03 2.69
N HIS A 79 3.05 -3.16 2.13
CA HIS A 79 3.76 -3.80 1.03
C HIS A 79 2.79 -4.12 -0.11
N ILE A 80 2.96 -3.47 -1.25
CA ILE A 80 2.17 -3.70 -2.46
C ILE A 80 3.13 -3.99 -3.60
N GLU A 81 2.95 -5.15 -4.23
CA GLU A 81 3.77 -5.64 -5.33
C GLU A 81 2.88 -6.03 -6.51
N VAL A 82 3.19 -5.48 -7.68
CA VAL A 82 2.49 -5.78 -8.93
C VAL A 82 3.52 -6.15 -9.99
N LEU A 83 3.34 -7.34 -10.57
CA LEU A 83 4.08 -7.79 -11.73
C LEU A 83 3.17 -7.60 -12.95
N LEU A 84 3.59 -6.73 -13.88
CA LEU A 84 2.91 -6.55 -15.15
C LEU A 84 3.56 -7.47 -16.18
N THR A 85 2.78 -8.33 -16.82
CA THR A 85 3.19 -9.15 -17.96
C THR A 85 2.50 -8.65 -19.22
N ASP A 86 3.08 -8.94 -20.40
CA ASP A 86 2.48 -8.62 -21.70
C ASP A 86 2.08 -7.14 -21.88
N ILE A 87 2.90 -6.22 -21.35
CA ILE A 87 2.68 -4.78 -21.48
C ILE A 87 2.89 -4.31 -22.92
N ASN A 88 2.00 -3.44 -23.40
CA ASN A 88 2.18 -2.76 -24.68
C ASN A 88 2.96 -1.44 -24.48
N ALA A 89 3.43 -0.84 -25.59
CA ALA A 89 4.26 0.36 -25.55
C ALA A 89 3.56 1.57 -24.89
N ASP A 90 2.23 1.64 -24.91
CA ASP A 90 1.47 2.72 -24.25
C ASP A 90 1.53 2.61 -22.73
N VAL A 91 1.46 1.39 -22.19
CA VAL A 91 1.58 1.13 -20.74
C VAL A 91 3.03 1.32 -20.28
N GLU A 92 4.00 0.89 -21.09
CA GLU A 92 5.43 1.10 -20.81
C GLU A 92 5.76 2.60 -20.64
N ASN A 93 5.22 3.46 -21.51
CA ASN A 93 5.42 4.91 -21.42
C ASN A 93 4.74 5.57 -20.21
N ARG A 94 3.69 4.96 -19.65
CA ARG A 94 2.97 5.48 -18.46
C ARG A 94 3.55 4.98 -17.15
N CYS A 95 4.10 3.76 -17.16
CA CYS A 95 4.67 3.11 -15.97
C CYS A 95 6.20 3.29 -15.84
N GLY A 96 6.84 4.02 -16.75
CA GLY A 96 8.30 4.18 -16.84
C GLY A 96 8.97 5.13 -15.84
N HIS A 97 8.24 5.73 -14.89
CA HIS A 97 8.88 6.42 -13.78
C HIS A 97 9.10 5.38 -12.66
N PRO A 98 10.34 4.98 -12.35
CA PRO A 98 10.57 4.07 -11.24
C PRO A 98 9.99 4.74 -9.98
N PRO A 99 9.10 4.09 -9.22
CA PRO A 99 8.80 4.58 -7.89
C PRO A 99 10.15 4.62 -7.16
N PRO A 100 10.54 5.76 -6.56
CA PRO A 100 11.63 5.71 -5.60
C PRO A 100 11.30 4.58 -4.62
N ILE A 101 12.30 3.83 -4.17
CA ILE A 101 12.12 2.89 -3.06
C ILE A 101 11.63 3.73 -1.88
N LEU A 102 10.31 3.80 -1.71
CA LEU A 102 9.66 4.66 -0.75
C LEU A 102 9.59 3.90 0.57
N ASN A 103 10.64 4.04 1.37
CA ASN A 103 10.59 3.69 2.77
C ASN A 103 9.68 4.69 3.49
N PHE A 104 8.39 4.36 3.56
CA PHE A 104 7.45 5.10 4.39
C PHE A 104 7.68 4.73 5.86
N GLY A 105 8.40 5.59 6.58
CA GLY A 105 8.52 5.54 8.02
C GLY A 105 7.80 6.72 8.65
N PHE A 106 6.70 6.46 9.37
CA PHE A 106 6.18 7.43 10.32
C PHE A 106 7.08 7.38 11.56
N GLY A 107 7.97 8.38 11.70
CA GLY A 107 8.73 8.56 12.93
C GLY A 107 7.80 8.83 14.12
N PRO A 108 8.23 8.57 15.37
CA PRO A 108 7.40 8.80 16.55
C PRO A 108 7.03 10.28 16.60
N LYS A 109 5.76 10.62 16.33
CA LYS A 109 5.26 11.98 16.51
C LYS A 109 5.28 12.28 17.99
N SER A 110 6.23 13.11 18.44
CA SER A 110 6.09 13.84 19.70
C SER A 110 4.86 14.73 19.57
N ALA A 111 3.74 14.28 20.13
CA ALA A 111 2.52 15.06 20.23
C ALA A 111 2.77 16.26 21.14
N SER A 112 2.96 17.44 20.56
CA SER A 112 2.81 18.72 21.25
C SER A 112 1.58 19.39 20.67
N TYR A 113 0.47 19.25 21.39
CA TYR A 113 -0.76 19.99 21.12
C TYR A 113 -0.61 21.38 21.75
N ARG A 114 -0.71 22.44 20.95
CA ARG A 114 -1.02 23.81 21.37
C ARG A 114 -2.07 24.37 20.44
#